data_AF-Q3IZY1-F1
#
_entry.id   AF-Q3IZY1-F1
#
_cell.length_a   1.000
_cell.length_b   1.000
_cell.length_c   1.000
_cell.angle_alpha   90.00
_cell.angle_beta   90.00
_cell.angle_gamma   90.00
#
_symmetry.space_group_name_H-M   'P 1'
#
loop_
_entity.id
_entity.type
_entity.pdbx_description
1 polymer ?
#
loop_
_entity_poly.entity_id
_entity_poly.type
_entity_poly.pdbx_seq_one_letter_code
_entity_poly.pdbx_strand_id
1 'polypeptide(L)' 'MVRALVLFALLAACSDPNAPRLGMGVGVGPGGVHVHPRMSTRVGATSLGVSPYGASVGTGIGNVGVAVGGAF' A
#
# COMPACT_ATOMS: atom_id res chain seq x y z
N MET A 1 -19.75 -26.14 -14.04
CA MET A 1 -18.37 -26.15 -13.51
C MET A 1 -17.45 -25.16 -14.23
N VAL A 2 -17.39 -25.16 -15.57
CA VAL A 2 -16.58 -24.22 -16.37
C VAL A 2 -16.82 -22.73 -16.04
N ARG A 3 -18.08 -22.31 -15.85
CA ARG A 3 -18.44 -20.91 -15.56
C ARG A 3 -17.88 -20.38 -14.23
N ALA A 4 -17.83 -21.21 -13.18
CA ALA A 4 -17.24 -20.82 -11.90
C ALA A 4 -15.72 -20.65 -12.02
N LEU A 5 -15.08 -21.51 -12.82
CA LEU A 5 -13.64 -21.49 -13.05
C LEU A 5 -13.21 -20.24 -13.83
N VAL A 6 -14.01 -19.79 -14.81
CA VAL A 6 -13.81 -18.53 -15.53
C VAL A 6 -13.96 -17.32 -14.61
N LEU A 7 -14.96 -17.31 -13.71
CA LEU A 7 -15.15 -16.23 -12.74
C LEU A 7 -13.99 -16.13 -11.75
N PHE A 8 -13.47 -17.26 -11.27
CA PHE A 8 -12.29 -17.28 -10.40
C PHE A 8 -11.02 -16.82 -11.13
N ALA A 9 -10.83 -17.20 -12.39
CA ALA A 9 -9.69 -16.76 -13.20
C ALA A 9 -9.72 -15.25 -13.46
N LEU A 10 -10.90 -14.67 -13.73
CA LEU A 10 -11.08 -13.22 -13.88
C LEU A 10 -10.83 -12.45 -12.58
N LEU A 11 -11.25 -13.02 -11.44
CA LEU A 11 -10.99 -12.40 -10.14
C LEU A 11 -9.50 -12.44 -9.77
N ALA A 12 -8.80 -13.52 -10.10
CA ALA A 12 -7.35 -13.63 -9.93
C ALA A 12 -6.57 -12.71 -10.88
N ALA A 13 -7.09 -12.43 -12.09
CA ALA A 13 -6.50 -11.43 -12.98
C ALA A 13 -6.66 -9.99 -12.44
N CYS A 14 -7.58 -9.77 -11.50
CA CYS A 14 -7.77 -8.47 -10.85
C CYS A 14 -6.79 -8.20 -9.70
N SER A 15 -6.04 -9.21 -9.23
CA SER A 15 -5.00 -9.00 -8.23
C SER A 15 -3.70 -8.54 -8.89
N ASP A 16 -3.67 -7.27 -9.33
CA ASP A 16 -2.43 -6.64 -9.77
C ASP A 16 -1.48 -6.53 -8.55
N PRO A 17 -0.29 -7.14 -8.58
CA PRO A 17 0.68 -7.01 -7.49
C PRO A 17 1.14 -5.57 -7.24
N ASN A 18 0.94 -4.67 -8.22
CA ASN A 18 1.22 -3.24 -8.15
C ASN A 18 -0.01 -2.41 -7.74
N ALA A 19 -1.18 -3.04 -7.58
CA ALA A 19 -2.40 -2.36 -7.17
C ALA A 19 -2.17 -1.58 -5.87
N PRO A 20 -2.76 -0.38 -5.74
CA PRO A 20 -2.69 0.35 -4.50
C PRO A 20 -3.31 -0.44 -3.35
N ARG A 21 -2.56 -0.55 -2.26
CA ARG A 21 -2.99 -1.13 -1.00
C ARG A 21 -3.46 -0.05 -0.07
N LEU A 22 -4.66 -0.23 0.48
CA LEU A 22 -5.19 0.58 1.57
C LEU A 22 -4.88 -0.13 2.89
N GLY A 23 -4.39 0.65 3.85
CA GLY A 23 -4.21 0.25 5.23
C GLY A 23 -4.80 1.30 6.16
N MET A 24 -4.99 0.92 7.42
CA MET A 24 -5.31 1.86 8.49
C MET A 24 -4.26 1.78 9.57
N GLY A 25 -3.74 2.94 9.96
CA GLY A 25 -2.99 3.10 11.19
C GLY A 25 -3.95 3.46 12.31
N VAL A 26 -3.78 2.83 13.47
CA VAL A 26 -4.48 3.18 14.70
C VAL A 26 -3.42 3.52 15.73
N GLY A 27 -3.46 4.75 16.24
CA GLY A 27 -2.59 5.25 17.29
C GLY A 27 -3.40 5.71 18.50
N VAL A 28 -2.83 5.60 19.69
CA VAL A 28 -3.40 6.15 20.93
C VAL A 28 -2.47 7.23 21.44
N GLY A 29 -3.00 8.42 21.69
CA GLY A 29 -2.24 9.57 22.18
C GLY A 29 -3.03 10.42 23.18
N PRO A 30 -2.45 11.53 23.66
CA PRO A 30 -3.08 12.40 24.65
C PRO A 30 -4.43 13.00 24.24
N GLY A 31 -4.71 13.06 22.92
CA GLY A 31 -5.98 13.49 22.35
C GLY A 31 -7.00 12.37 22.06
N GLY A 32 -6.70 11.13 22.45
CA GLY A 32 -7.54 9.95 22.22
C GLY A 32 -6.99 9.00 21.15
N VAL A 33 -7.91 8.26 20.50
CA VAL A 33 -7.57 7.31 19.43
C VAL A 33 -7.57 8.04 18.08
N HIS A 34 -6.45 7.97 17.38
CA HIS A 34 -6.29 8.50 16.03
C HIS A 34 -6.29 7.34 15.05
N VAL A 35 -7.29 7.32 14.16
CA VAL A 35 -7.35 6.39 13.04
C VAL A 35 -7.04 7.16 11.78
N HIS A 36 -6.03 6.73 11.04
CA HIS A 36 -5.64 7.39 9.81
C HIS A 36 -5.50 6.38 8.68
N PRO A 37 -6.13 6.64 7.53
CA PRO A 37 -5.92 5.82 6.35
C PRO A 37 -4.47 5.99 5.87
N ARG A 38 -3.92 4.92 5.32
CA ARG A 38 -2.65 4.92 4.61
C ARG A 38 -2.86 4.23 3.27
N MET A 39 -2.35 4.83 2.21
CA MET A 39 -2.32 4.21 0.88
C MET A 39 -0.87 3.92 0.53
N SER A 40 -0.59 2.76 -0.05
CA SER A 40 0.72 2.48 -0.64
C SER A 40 0.59 1.77 -1.97
N THR A 41 1.41 2.09 -2.94
CA THR A 41 1.49 1.37 -4.21
C THR A 41 2.95 1.06 -4.52
N ARG A 42 3.18 0.08 -5.38
CA ARG A 42 4.51 -0.26 -5.89
C ARG A 42 4.48 -0.18 -7.40
N VAL A 43 5.49 0.43 -7.99
CA VAL A 43 5.70 0.46 -9.44
C VAL A 43 7.13 -0.01 -9.69
N GLY A 44 7.27 -1.26 -10.12
CA GLY A 44 8.58 -1.90 -10.26
C GLY A 44 9.33 -1.99 -8.93
N ALA A 45 10.55 -1.43 -8.89
CA ALA A 45 11.39 -1.37 -7.70
C ALA A 45 11.02 -0.24 -6.72
N THR A 46 10.10 0.65 -7.10
CA THR A 46 9.74 1.84 -6.35
C THR A 46 8.45 1.62 -5.56
N SER A 47 8.43 2.01 -4.28
CA SER A 47 7.24 2.05 -3.43
C SER A 47 6.87 3.49 -3.07
N LEU A 48 5.58 3.79 -3.14
CA LEU A 48 4.99 5.08 -2.79
C LEU A 48 4.04 4.85 -1.62
N GLY A 49 4.04 5.75 -0.64
CA GLY A 49 3.16 5.71 0.52
C GLY A 49 2.65 7.10 0.86
N VAL A 50 1.36 7.22 1.16
CA VAL A 50 0.71 8.48 1.55
C VAL A 50 -0.18 8.23 2.77
N SER A 51 -0.18 9.20 3.68
CA SER A 51 -1.04 9.25 4.86
C SER A 51 -1.41 10.70 5.16
N PRO A 52 -2.44 10.97 5.99
CA PRO A 52 -2.78 12.32 6.42
C PRO A 52 -1.62 13.10 7.05
N TYR A 53 -0.59 12.41 7.54
CA TYR A 53 0.55 13.03 8.23
C TYR A 53 1.79 13.16 7.35
N GLY A 54 1.75 12.73 6.08
CA GLY A 54 2.96 12.70 5.29
C GLY A 54 2.94 11.76 4.09
N ALA A 55 3.99 11.88 3.28
CA ALA A 55 4.25 11.02 2.14
C ALA A 55 5.67 10.45 2.20
N SER A 56 5.85 9.26 1.64
CA SER A 56 7.13 8.56 1.57
C SER A 56 7.31 7.93 0.19
N VAL A 57 8.52 8.02 -0.35
CA VAL A 57 8.94 7.33 -1.56
C VAL A 57 10.18 6.50 -1.23
N GLY A 58 10.18 5.25 -1.65
CA GLY A 58 11.33 4.36 -1.50
C GLY A 58 11.61 3.58 -2.77
N THR A 59 12.83 3.12 -2.91
CA THR A 59 13.26 2.25 -4.01
C THR A 59 14.18 1.16 -3.48
N GLY A 60 14.16 0.01 -4.13
CA GLY A 60 15.01 -1.13 -3.80
C GLY A 60 15.92 -1.55 -4.95
N ILE A 61 17.19 -1.80 -4.67
CA ILE A 61 18.13 -2.44 -5.60
C ILE A 61 18.66 -3.72 -4.93
N GLY A 62 18.26 -4.88 -5.44
CA GLY A 62 18.55 -6.16 -4.80
C GLY A 62 17.97 -6.24 -3.39
N ASN A 63 18.83 -6.50 -2.39
CA ASN A 63 18.44 -6.58 -0.98
C ASN A 63 18.51 -5.23 -0.22
N VAL A 64 18.86 -4.13 -0.90
CA VAL A 64 19.00 -2.81 -0.29
C VAL A 64 17.80 -1.94 -0.65
N GLY A 65 17.11 -1.41 0.37
CA GLY A 65 16.04 -0.44 0.21
C GLY A 65 16.44 0.93 0.78
N VAL A 66 16.15 2.00 0.04
CA VAL A 66 16.31 3.39 0.51
C VAL A 66 14.95 4.07 0.42
N ALA A 67 14.55 4.79 1.46
CA ALA A 67 13.31 5.54 1.49
C ALA A 67 13.53 6.95 2.05
N VAL A 68 12.81 7.91 1.48
CA VAL A 68 12.72 9.29 1.95
C VAL A 68 11.26 9.61 2.19
N GLY A 69 10.95 10.20 3.35
CA GLY A 69 9.60 10.61 3.69
C GLY A 69 9.60 11.88 4.51
N GLY A 70 8.56 12.68 4.32
CA GLY A 70 8.33 13.92 5.05
C GLY A 70 6.99 13.86 5.79
N ALA A 71 6.95 14.45 6.98
CA ALA A 71 5.72 14.69 7.71
C ALA A 71 5.23 16.13 7.48
N PHE A 72 3.92 16.34 7.50
CA PHE A 72 3.27 17.66 7.42
C PHE A 72 2.70 18.06 8.77
#